data_AF-A0A529FIC7-F1
#
_entry.id   AF-A0A529FIC7-F1
#
_cell.length_a   1.000
_cell.length_b   1.000
_cell.length_c   1.000
_cell.angle_alpha   90.00
_cell.angle_beta   90.00
_cell.angle_gamma   90.00
#
_symmetry.space_group_name_H-M   'P 1'
#
loop_
_entity.id
_entity.type
_entity.pdbx_description
1 polymer ?
#
loop_
_entity_poly.entity_id
_entity_poly.type
_entity_poly.pdbx_seq_one_letter_code
_entity_poly.pdbx_strand_id
1 'polypeptide(L)'
;QISRFCASGLDAINFGAAKIAQGADELVIAGGVESMSRVGMGMSGGAWFMDPSVGLPGWFVPQGISADLIATKYGFSRDDVDAYAVESQKRAAKSWSEGRFKNSVIPIKDQNGLTILDHDEHMRPSTDMQSLASLNPSFVMPGEMGGFDAVAVQKHPEVEEVNHVHHAGNSSGIVDGAAAVLL
;
A
#
# COMPACT_ATOMS: atom_id res chain seq x y z
N GLN A 1 -4.25 8.27 -19.23
CA GLN A 1 -4.26 7.57 -17.92
C GLN A 1 -3.05 6.66 -17.89
N ILE A 2 -2.33 6.62 -16.77
CA ILE A 2 -1.12 5.81 -16.59
C ILE A 2 -1.42 4.80 -15.48
N SER A 3 -0.95 3.56 -15.63
CA SER A 3 -0.97 2.56 -14.57
C SER A 3 0.43 1.95 -14.42
N ARG A 4 1.03 2.20 -13.26
CA ARG A 4 2.30 1.64 -12.81
C ARG A 4 2.14 1.11 -11.39
N PHE A 5 1.05 0.38 -11.15
CA PHE A 5 0.68 -0.17 -9.84
C PHE A 5 0.74 0.89 -8.74
N CYS A 6 1.31 0.55 -7.58
CA CYS A 6 1.44 1.40 -6.40
C CYS A 6 2.15 2.75 -6.67
N ALA A 7 2.96 2.83 -7.74
CA ALA A 7 3.72 4.03 -8.09
C ALA A 7 2.97 5.00 -9.02
N SER A 8 1.75 4.67 -9.47
CA SER A 8 1.05 5.40 -10.54
C SER A 8 0.91 6.90 -10.29
N GLY A 9 0.60 7.32 -9.06
CA GLY A 9 0.46 8.74 -8.72
C GLY A 9 1.76 9.53 -8.87
N LEU A 10 2.88 8.94 -8.41
CA LEU A 10 4.20 9.56 -8.55
C LEU A 10 4.69 9.50 -10.00
N ASP A 11 4.39 8.42 -10.72
CA ASP A 11 4.74 8.27 -12.14
C ASP A 11 4.03 9.31 -13.01
N ALA A 12 2.77 9.66 -12.68
CA ALA A 12 2.05 10.75 -13.33
C ALA A 12 2.73 12.11 -13.09
N ILE A 13 3.21 12.37 -11.87
CA ILE A 13 3.97 13.59 -11.54
C ILE A 13 5.28 13.62 -12.33
N ASN A 14 6.03 12.51 -12.36
CA ASN A 14 7.27 12.40 -13.13
C ASN A 14 7.04 12.66 -14.62
N PHE A 15 5.94 12.13 -15.18
CA PHE A 15 5.58 12.35 -16.57
C PHE A 15 5.24 13.82 -16.83
N GLY A 16 4.45 14.46 -15.96
CA GLY A 16 4.14 15.89 -16.08
C GLY A 16 5.38 16.77 -16.00
N ALA A 17 6.26 16.52 -15.03
CA ALA A 17 7.53 17.22 -14.90
C ALA A 17 8.43 17.04 -16.13
N ALA A 18 8.47 15.84 -16.71
CA ALA A 18 9.24 15.57 -17.92
C ALA A 18 8.72 16.36 -19.14
N LYS A 19 7.39 16.48 -19.30
CA LYS A 19 6.79 17.28 -20.39
C LYS A 19 7.14 18.76 -20.26
N ILE A 20 7.10 19.31 -19.05
CA ILE A 20 7.50 20.70 -18.78
C ILE A 20 8.99 20.89 -19.06
N ALA A 21 9.84 19.99 -18.55
CA ALA A 21 11.28 20.08 -18.75
C ALA A 21 11.70 20.01 -20.24
N GLN A 22 10.91 19.33 -21.07
CA GLN A 22 11.12 19.26 -22.53
C GLN A 22 10.58 20.47 -23.29
N GLY A 23 9.91 21.41 -22.61
CA GLY A 23 9.21 22.53 -23.24
C GLY A 23 7.98 22.11 -24.04
N ALA A 24 7.47 20.90 -23.80
CA ALA A 24 6.30 20.37 -24.49
C ALA A 24 4.99 20.90 -23.89
N ASP A 25 4.97 21.17 -22.58
CA ASP A 25 3.89 21.85 -21.87
C ASP A 25 4.45 22.97 -21.00
N GLU A 26 3.65 24.01 -20.74
CA GLU A 26 4.00 25.09 -19.80
C GLU A 26 3.49 24.84 -18.38
N LEU A 27 2.43 24.03 -18.23
CA LEU A 27 1.72 23.79 -16.97
C LEU A 27 1.03 22.41 -17.03
N VAL A 28 1.12 21.62 -15.97
CA VAL A 28 0.53 20.28 -15.91
C VAL A 28 -0.14 20.03 -14.56
N ILE A 29 -1.36 19.47 -14.56
CA ILE A 29 -1.94 18.86 -13.36
C ILE A 29 -1.69 17.35 -13.43
N ALA A 30 -1.02 16.82 -12.41
CA ALA A 30 -0.70 15.40 -12.30
C ALA A 30 -1.09 14.84 -10.93
N GLY A 31 -1.39 13.54 -10.85
CA GLY A 31 -1.83 12.92 -9.60
C GLY A 31 -2.42 11.54 -9.82
N GLY A 32 -3.32 11.14 -8.92
CA GLY A 32 -3.97 9.83 -8.97
C GLY A 32 -5.24 9.78 -8.14
N VAL A 33 -6.08 8.78 -8.41
CA VAL A 33 -7.31 8.50 -7.67
C VAL A 33 -7.48 6.99 -7.58
N GLU A 34 -7.92 6.53 -6.43
CA GLU A 34 -8.29 5.14 -6.19
C GLU A 34 -9.50 5.09 -5.24
N SER A 35 -10.45 4.21 -5.52
CA SER A 35 -11.58 3.96 -4.62
C SER A 35 -11.71 2.46 -4.39
N MET A 36 -10.84 1.95 -3.53
CA MET A 36 -10.71 0.51 -3.27
C MET A 36 -11.96 -0.10 -2.64
N SER A 37 -12.80 0.69 -1.96
CA SER A 37 -14.09 0.22 -1.44
C SER A 37 -15.11 -0.07 -2.55
N ARG A 38 -14.96 0.57 -3.72
CA ARG A 38 -15.85 0.44 -4.89
C ARG A 38 -15.26 -0.44 -5.97
N VAL A 39 -13.96 -0.31 -6.21
CA VAL A 39 -13.20 -1.06 -7.21
C VAL A 39 -12.06 -1.77 -6.49
N GLY A 40 -12.31 -3.01 -6.08
CA GLY A 40 -11.33 -3.81 -5.34
C GLY A 40 -10.01 -3.98 -6.09
N MET A 41 -8.94 -4.25 -5.33
CA MET A 41 -7.63 -4.58 -5.90
C MET A 41 -7.74 -5.78 -6.84
N GLY A 42 -7.18 -5.66 -8.05
CA GLY A 42 -7.20 -6.72 -9.05
C GLY A 42 -8.46 -6.79 -9.93
N MET A 43 -9.45 -5.91 -9.72
CA MET A 43 -10.69 -5.88 -10.54
C MET A 43 -10.45 -5.59 -12.02
N SER A 44 -9.32 -4.99 -12.39
CA SER A 44 -8.91 -4.79 -13.79
C SER A 44 -8.45 -6.08 -14.48
N GLY A 45 -8.23 -7.15 -13.70
CA GLY A 45 -7.52 -8.33 -14.16
C GLY A 45 -6.04 -8.05 -14.47
N GLY A 46 -5.41 -9.00 -15.14
CA GLY A 46 -4.03 -8.92 -15.63
C GLY A 46 -3.47 -10.30 -15.93
N ALA A 47 -2.82 -10.47 -17.09
CA ALA A 47 -2.24 -11.75 -17.47
C ALA A 47 -1.23 -12.28 -16.44
N TRP A 48 -0.49 -11.38 -15.78
CA TRP A 48 0.57 -11.74 -14.83
C TRP A 48 0.12 -12.66 -13.69
N PHE A 49 -1.11 -12.53 -13.21
CA PHE A 49 -1.64 -13.38 -12.13
C PHE A 49 -2.80 -14.29 -12.56
N MET A 50 -3.40 -14.06 -13.73
CA MET A 50 -4.54 -14.85 -14.23
C MET A 50 -4.17 -15.84 -15.33
N ASP A 51 -3.07 -15.63 -16.06
CA ASP A 51 -2.61 -16.51 -17.12
C ASP A 51 -1.42 -17.35 -16.62
N PRO A 52 -1.58 -18.67 -16.43
CA PRO A 52 -0.49 -19.54 -15.97
C PRO A 52 0.74 -19.52 -16.89
N SER A 53 0.55 -19.27 -18.20
CA SER A 53 1.67 -19.19 -19.16
C SER A 53 2.54 -17.96 -18.94
N VAL A 54 2.04 -16.94 -18.24
CA VAL A 54 2.76 -15.72 -17.85
C VAL A 54 3.18 -15.77 -16.38
N GLY A 55 2.26 -16.15 -15.49
CA GLY A 55 2.47 -16.12 -14.05
C GLY A 55 3.49 -17.13 -13.54
N LEU A 56 3.50 -18.36 -14.09
CA LEU A 56 4.44 -19.40 -13.65
C LEU A 56 5.89 -19.08 -14.04
N PRO A 57 6.22 -18.72 -15.30
CA PRO A 57 7.59 -18.31 -15.64
C PRO A 57 8.00 -17.01 -14.92
N GLY A 58 7.02 -16.16 -14.59
CA GLY A 58 7.20 -14.91 -13.88
C GLY A 58 7.35 -15.04 -12.36
N TRP A 59 7.27 -16.26 -11.79
CA TRP A 59 7.31 -16.51 -10.34
C TRP A 59 6.31 -15.64 -9.56
N PHE A 60 5.09 -15.52 -10.08
CA PHE A 60 4.07 -14.70 -9.45
C PHE A 60 3.84 -15.12 -7.99
N VAL A 61 3.91 -14.16 -7.09
CA VAL A 61 3.56 -14.29 -5.67
C VAL A 61 2.80 -13.02 -5.23
N PRO A 62 1.79 -13.14 -4.34
CA PRO A 62 1.14 -11.98 -3.76
C PRO A 62 2.12 -11.11 -2.97
N GLN A 63 1.92 -9.80 -3.01
CA GLN A 63 2.79 -8.82 -2.35
C GLN A 63 2.98 -9.04 -0.84
N GLY A 64 1.98 -9.59 -0.15
CA GLY A 64 2.08 -9.92 1.28
C GLY A 64 3.11 -11.03 1.55
N ILE A 65 3.15 -12.06 0.70
CA ILE A 65 4.14 -13.15 0.78
C ILE A 65 5.55 -12.59 0.52
N SER A 66 5.68 -11.71 -0.48
CA SER A 66 6.97 -11.04 -0.72
C SER A 66 7.43 -10.20 0.48
N ALA A 67 6.52 -9.55 1.20
CA ALA A 67 6.85 -8.79 2.40
C ALA A 67 7.31 -9.70 3.55
N ASP A 68 6.61 -10.81 3.80
CA ASP A 68 7.02 -11.82 4.79
C ASP A 68 8.36 -12.49 4.42
N LEU A 69 8.60 -12.73 3.13
CA LEU A 69 9.87 -13.25 2.63
C LEU A 69 11.02 -12.26 2.88
N ILE A 70 10.80 -10.96 2.68
CA ILE A 70 11.79 -9.92 3.02
C ILE A 70 12.09 -9.96 4.52
N ALA A 71 11.05 -10.00 5.36
CA ALA A 71 11.23 -10.07 6.81
C ALA A 71 12.05 -11.30 7.22
N THR A 72 11.72 -12.45 6.65
CA THR A 72 12.43 -13.72 6.86
C THR A 72 13.90 -13.62 6.45
N LYS A 73 14.16 -13.18 5.21
CA LYS A 73 15.51 -13.16 4.63
C LYS A 73 16.46 -12.21 5.33
N TYR A 74 15.94 -11.09 5.84
CA TYR A 74 16.74 -10.05 6.48
C TYR A 74 16.61 -10.02 8.01
N GLY A 75 15.88 -10.97 8.59
CA GLY A 75 15.79 -11.14 10.04
C GLY A 75 14.97 -10.07 10.76
N PHE A 76 13.95 -9.51 10.11
CA PHE A 76 12.99 -8.63 10.78
C PHE A 76 11.96 -9.46 11.53
N SER A 77 11.95 -9.32 12.86
CA SER A 77 11.00 -10.00 13.72
C SER A 77 9.61 -9.36 13.65
N ARG A 78 8.61 -10.06 14.22
CA ARG A 78 7.27 -9.51 14.41
C ARG A 78 7.30 -8.21 15.23
N ASP A 79 8.13 -8.16 16.27
CA ASP A 79 8.27 -6.97 17.11
C ASP A 79 8.87 -5.79 16.32
N ASP A 80 9.79 -6.04 15.38
CA ASP A 80 10.39 -4.99 14.55
C ASP A 80 9.36 -4.34 13.63
N VAL A 81 8.57 -5.14 12.93
CA VAL A 81 7.54 -4.64 12.00
C VAL A 81 6.38 -3.98 12.74
N ASP A 82 6.02 -4.48 13.93
CA ASP A 82 4.99 -3.88 14.79
C ASP A 82 5.47 -2.57 15.43
N ALA A 83 6.75 -2.49 15.84
CA ALA A 83 7.33 -1.25 16.36
C ALA A 83 7.29 -0.13 15.32
N TYR A 84 7.58 -0.45 14.04
CA TYR A 84 7.45 0.50 12.95
C TYR A 84 5.99 0.96 12.77
N ALA A 85 5.04 0.03 12.84
CA ALA A 85 3.61 0.33 12.70
C ALA A 85 3.10 1.24 13.83
N VAL A 86 3.48 0.97 15.09
CA VAL A 86 3.18 1.86 16.24
C VAL A 86 3.73 3.26 16.00
N GLU A 87 4.98 3.36 15.55
CA GLU A 87 5.62 4.64 15.30
C GLU A 87 4.94 5.41 14.16
N SER A 88 4.47 4.72 13.12
CA SER A 88 3.67 5.32 12.04
C SER A 88 2.37 5.95 12.57
N GLN A 89 1.61 5.21 13.40
CA GLN A 89 0.37 5.70 14.02
C GLN A 89 0.62 6.93 14.92
N LYS A 90 1.70 6.91 15.71
CA LYS A 90 2.11 8.06 16.54
C LYS A 90 2.43 9.29 15.71
N ARG A 91 3.19 9.13 14.62
CA ARG A 91 3.57 10.23 13.71
C ARG A 91 2.36 10.82 13.00
N ALA A 92 1.43 9.97 12.54
CA ALA A 92 0.19 10.41 11.91
C ALA A 92 -0.67 11.21 12.89
N ALA A 93 -0.92 10.67 14.09
CA ALA A 93 -1.68 11.34 15.14
C ALA A 93 -1.07 12.69 15.53
N LYS A 94 0.25 12.73 15.72
CA LYS A 94 0.99 13.96 16.01
C LYS A 94 0.82 14.99 14.89
N SER A 95 0.98 14.56 13.63
CA SER A 95 0.89 15.46 12.46
C SER A 95 -0.50 16.08 12.30
N TRP A 96 -1.55 15.31 12.57
CA TRP A 96 -2.92 15.82 12.63
C TRP A 96 -3.12 16.79 13.80
N SER A 97 -2.65 16.44 15.01
CA SER A 97 -2.79 17.31 16.20
C SER A 97 -2.05 18.65 16.07
N GLU A 98 -0.94 18.67 15.35
CA GLU A 98 -0.16 19.88 15.06
C GLU A 98 -0.71 20.66 13.85
N GLY A 99 -1.78 20.17 13.20
CA GLY A 99 -2.41 20.82 12.07
C GLY A 99 -1.53 20.86 10.81
N ARG A 100 -0.59 19.91 10.64
CA ARG A 100 0.34 19.88 9.50
C ARG A 100 -0.39 19.70 8.16
N PHE A 101 -1.53 19.04 8.18
CA PHE A 101 -2.33 18.73 6.99
C PHE A 101 -3.40 19.77 6.65
N LYS A 102 -3.57 20.81 7.48
CA LYS A 102 -4.68 21.79 7.39
C LYS A 102 -4.82 22.48 6.02
N ASN A 103 -3.73 22.59 5.27
CA ASN A 103 -3.69 23.29 3.98
C ASN A 103 -3.66 22.34 2.78
N SER A 104 -3.64 21.03 3.01
CA SER A 104 -3.39 20.04 1.96
C SER A 104 -4.40 18.89 1.95
N VAL A 105 -5.08 18.63 3.07
CA VAL A 105 -6.25 17.74 3.09
C VAL A 105 -7.49 18.59 2.87
N ILE A 106 -8.20 18.32 1.78
CA ILE A 106 -9.42 19.02 1.40
C ILE A 106 -10.62 18.17 1.84
N PRO A 107 -11.51 18.67 2.71
CA PRO A 107 -12.70 17.93 3.12
C PRO A 107 -13.59 17.57 1.93
N ILE A 108 -14.05 16.32 1.91
CA ILE A 108 -15.01 15.83 0.93
C ILE A 108 -16.40 16.28 1.35
N LYS A 109 -17.13 16.89 0.42
CA LYS A 109 -18.49 17.39 0.64
C LYS A 109 -19.46 16.83 -0.38
N ASP A 110 -20.72 16.71 -0.01
CA ASP A 110 -21.80 16.38 -0.92
C ASP A 110 -22.18 17.59 -1.81
N GLN A 111 -23.11 17.38 -2.72
CA GLN A 111 -23.62 18.43 -3.62
C GLN A 111 -24.33 19.59 -2.89
N ASN A 112 -24.74 19.40 -1.63
CA ASN A 112 -25.38 20.41 -0.79
C ASN A 112 -24.36 21.17 0.08
N GLY A 113 -23.07 20.82 -0.01
CA GLY A 113 -22.01 21.39 0.80
C GLY A 113 -21.88 20.79 2.21
N LEU A 114 -22.58 19.69 2.50
CA LEU A 114 -22.46 18.95 3.76
C LEU A 114 -21.17 18.12 3.74
N THR A 115 -20.45 18.12 4.85
CA THR A 115 -19.17 17.40 4.95
C THR A 115 -19.42 15.90 5.08
N ILE A 116 -18.78 15.12 4.21
CA ILE A 116 -18.78 13.65 4.21
C ILE A 116 -17.60 13.14 5.03
N LEU A 117 -16.39 13.64 4.76
CA LEU A 117 -15.16 13.26 5.45
C LEU A 117 -14.16 14.41 5.43
N ASP A 118 -13.52 14.71 6.56
CA ASP A 118 -12.55 15.81 6.72
C ASP A 118 -11.21 15.40 7.36
N HIS A 119 -11.02 14.10 7.60
CA HIS A 119 -9.83 13.53 8.22
C HIS A 119 -9.53 12.12 7.69
N ASP A 120 -8.33 11.61 8.00
CA ASP A 120 -7.94 10.24 7.66
C ASP A 120 -8.59 9.22 8.62
N GLU A 121 -9.72 8.65 8.22
CA GLU A 121 -10.52 7.74 9.08
C GLU A 121 -9.85 6.39 9.40
N HIS A 122 -8.82 6.00 8.64
CA HIS A 122 -8.11 4.73 8.86
C HIS A 122 -7.16 4.77 10.07
N MET A 123 -6.82 5.96 10.56
CA MET A 123 -5.89 6.11 11.68
C MET A 123 -6.39 5.45 12.95
N ARG A 124 -5.45 4.87 13.71
CA ARG A 124 -5.69 4.28 15.04
C ARG A 124 -4.68 4.87 16.03
N PRO A 125 -4.89 6.11 16.51
CA PRO A 125 -3.90 6.82 17.35
C PRO A 125 -3.54 6.12 18.66
N SER A 126 -4.42 5.26 19.18
CA SER A 126 -4.21 4.50 20.42
C SER A 126 -3.45 3.18 20.21
N THR A 127 -2.88 2.95 19.03
CA THR A 127 -2.16 1.71 18.71
C THR A 127 -0.93 1.55 19.60
N ASP A 128 -0.77 0.37 20.18
CA ASP A 128 0.38 -0.04 20.99
C ASP A 128 0.85 -1.46 20.62
N MET A 129 2.01 -1.86 21.14
CA MET A 129 2.58 -3.19 20.85
C MET A 129 1.65 -4.33 21.26
N GLN A 130 0.91 -4.20 22.36
CA GLN A 130 0.02 -5.25 22.84
C GLN A 130 -1.15 -5.47 21.88
N SER A 131 -1.76 -4.38 21.40
CA SER A 131 -2.84 -4.41 20.42
C SER A 131 -2.38 -5.03 19.10
N LEU A 132 -1.18 -4.70 18.62
CA LEU A 132 -0.64 -5.27 17.38
C LEU A 132 -0.26 -6.74 17.51
N ALA A 133 0.38 -7.13 18.61
CA ALA A 133 0.76 -8.52 18.89
C ALA A 133 -0.45 -9.47 18.95
N SER A 134 -1.63 -8.95 19.29
CA SER A 134 -2.89 -9.73 19.31
C SER A 134 -3.45 -10.08 17.94
N LEU A 135 -2.92 -9.48 16.86
CA LEU A 135 -3.45 -9.66 15.51
C LEU A 135 -2.84 -10.89 14.82
N ASN A 136 -3.70 -11.65 14.16
CA ASN A 136 -3.29 -12.81 13.36
C ASN A 136 -2.55 -12.35 12.10
N PRO A 137 -1.51 -13.07 11.65
CA PRO A 137 -0.87 -12.78 10.37
C PRO A 137 -1.85 -12.92 9.20
N SER A 138 -1.79 -11.99 8.25
CA SER A 138 -2.78 -11.85 7.17
C SER A 138 -2.56 -12.84 6.01
N PHE A 139 -1.34 -13.34 5.84
CA PHE A 139 -0.91 -13.99 4.60
C PHE A 139 -0.62 -15.49 4.71
N VAL A 140 -0.87 -16.09 5.87
CA VAL A 140 -0.73 -17.55 6.08
C VAL A 140 -1.57 -18.35 5.09
N MET A 141 -2.85 -18.02 4.95
CA MET A 141 -3.74 -18.77 4.06
C MET A 141 -3.32 -18.68 2.58
N PRO A 142 -3.00 -17.50 2.02
CA PRO A 142 -2.36 -17.43 0.70
C PRO A 142 -1.03 -18.19 0.59
N GLY A 143 -0.19 -18.14 1.63
CA GLY A 143 1.11 -18.83 1.66
C GLY A 143 0.97 -20.35 1.59
N GLU A 144 0.23 -20.92 2.54
CA GLU A 144 0.03 -22.36 2.71
C GLU A 144 -0.97 -22.93 1.71
N MET A 145 -2.25 -22.52 1.80
CA MET A 145 -3.32 -23.09 0.96
C MET A 145 -3.23 -22.64 -0.49
N GLY A 146 -2.72 -21.42 -0.73
CA GLY A 146 -2.46 -20.91 -2.08
C GLY A 146 -1.16 -21.44 -2.70
N GLY A 147 -0.29 -22.06 -1.90
CA GLY A 147 1.01 -22.61 -2.34
C GLY A 147 2.07 -21.56 -2.68
N PHE A 148 1.82 -20.29 -2.35
CA PHE A 148 2.74 -19.20 -2.72
C PHE A 148 4.03 -19.18 -1.89
N ASP A 149 4.04 -19.77 -0.70
CA ASP A 149 5.30 -19.94 0.05
C ASP A 149 6.24 -20.89 -0.67
N ALA A 150 5.71 -21.97 -1.26
CA ALA A 150 6.52 -22.89 -2.04
C ALA A 150 7.12 -22.22 -3.28
N VAL A 151 6.36 -21.34 -3.95
CA VAL A 151 6.87 -20.53 -5.07
C VAL A 151 7.99 -19.61 -4.62
N ALA A 152 7.80 -18.94 -3.47
CA ALA A 152 8.80 -18.05 -2.88
C ALA A 152 10.10 -18.80 -2.51
N VAL A 153 9.99 -19.90 -1.78
CA VAL A 153 11.13 -20.75 -1.36
C VAL A 153 11.82 -21.40 -2.55
N GLN A 154 11.09 -21.85 -3.56
CA GLN A 154 11.68 -22.43 -4.76
C GLN A 154 12.54 -21.39 -5.52
N LYS A 155 12.14 -20.12 -5.50
CA LYS A 155 12.93 -19.02 -6.07
C LYS A 155 14.09 -18.58 -5.17
N HIS A 156 13.93 -18.73 -3.86
CA HIS A 156 14.87 -18.34 -2.80
C HIS A 156 15.25 -19.55 -1.93
N PRO A 157 16.01 -20.51 -2.46
CA PRO A 157 16.31 -21.77 -1.77
C PRO A 157 17.18 -21.59 -0.52
N GLU A 158 17.74 -20.39 -0.31
CA GLU A 158 18.40 -20.01 0.94
C GLU A 158 17.44 -19.82 2.13
N VAL A 159 16.13 -19.72 1.87
CA VAL A 159 15.08 -19.60 2.88
C VAL A 159 14.40 -20.96 3.06
N GLU A 160 14.39 -21.50 4.28
CA GLU A 160 13.75 -22.79 4.58
C GLU A 160 12.22 -22.66 4.65
N GLU A 161 11.74 -21.62 5.32
CA GLU A 161 10.31 -21.35 5.54
C GLU A 161 10.08 -19.83 5.60
N VAL A 162 8.93 -19.36 5.11
CA VAL A 162 8.53 -17.96 5.21
C VAL A 162 7.90 -17.69 6.58
N ASN A 163 8.48 -16.78 7.35
CA ASN A 163 7.91 -16.33 8.61
C ASN A 163 6.86 -15.23 8.38
N HIS A 164 5.58 -15.56 8.59
CA HIS A 164 4.48 -14.63 8.44
C HIS A 164 4.36 -13.65 9.61
N VAL A 165 4.95 -12.48 9.45
CA VAL A 165 4.94 -11.41 10.47
C VAL A 165 3.96 -10.29 10.13
N HIS A 166 3.54 -10.17 8.87
CA HIS A 166 2.65 -9.10 8.47
C HIS A 166 1.18 -9.42 8.74
N HIS A 167 0.46 -8.44 9.27
CA HIS A 167 -0.96 -8.47 9.58
C HIS A 167 -1.61 -7.11 9.26
N ALA A 168 -2.92 -7.01 9.48
CA ALA A 168 -3.71 -5.81 9.18
C ALA A 168 -3.28 -4.52 9.92
N GLY A 169 -2.42 -4.61 10.94
CA GLY A 169 -1.96 -3.49 11.74
C GLY A 169 -0.59 -2.95 11.34
N ASN A 170 0.22 -3.77 10.66
CA ASN A 170 1.55 -3.41 10.17
C ASN A 170 1.66 -3.46 8.62
N SER A 171 0.53 -3.63 7.94
CA SER A 171 0.36 -3.51 6.49
C SER A 171 -0.44 -2.24 6.15
N SER A 172 -0.32 -1.73 4.93
CA SER A 172 -1.07 -0.55 4.49
C SER A 172 -2.59 -0.80 4.49
N GLY A 173 -3.35 0.18 4.96
CA GLY A 173 -4.81 0.15 4.90
C GLY A 173 -5.36 0.19 3.47
N ILE A 174 -6.52 -0.42 3.28
CA ILE A 174 -7.31 -0.31 2.05
C ILE A 174 -8.24 0.90 2.24
N VAL A 175 -8.04 1.93 1.42
CA VAL A 175 -8.70 3.24 1.59
C VAL A 175 -9.15 3.80 0.24
N ASP A 176 -10.06 4.76 0.30
CA ASP A 176 -10.47 5.58 -0.84
C ASP A 176 -9.75 6.93 -0.77
N GLY A 177 -9.30 7.46 -1.91
CA GLY A 177 -8.62 8.76 -1.95
C GLY A 177 -8.20 9.24 -3.32
N ALA A 178 -7.88 10.52 -3.41
CA ALA A 178 -7.31 11.15 -4.60
C ALA A 178 -6.27 12.20 -4.18
N ALA A 179 -5.30 12.46 -5.05
CA ALA A 179 -4.32 13.51 -4.90
C ALA A 179 -4.03 14.16 -6.26
N ALA A 180 -3.73 15.46 -6.23
CA ALA A 180 -3.33 16.23 -7.41
C ALA A 180 -2.25 17.25 -7.06
N VAL A 181 -1.37 17.52 -8.01
CA VAL A 181 -0.28 18.48 -7.94
C VAL A 181 -0.31 19.29 -9.24
N LEU A 182 -0.23 20.61 -9.09
CA LEU A 182 0.02 21.53 -10.20
C LEU A 182 1.53 21.70 -10.35
N LEU A 183 2.04 21.42 -11.54
CA LEU A 183 3.44 21.53 -11.95
C LEU A 183 3.59 22.64 -12.99
#